data_AF-A0A3M0NJZ5-F1
#
_entry.id   AF-A0A3M0NJZ5-F1
#
_cell.length_a   1.000
_cell.length_b   1.000
_cell.length_c   1.000
_cell.angle_alpha   90.00
_cell.angle_beta   90.00
_cell.angle_gamma   90.00
#
_symmetry.space_group_name_H-M   'P 1'
#
loop_
_entity.id
_entity.type
_entity.pdbx_description
1 polymer ?
#
loop_
_entity_poly.entity_id
_entity_poly.type
_entity_poly.pdbx_seq_one_letter_code
_entity_poly.pdbx_strand_id
1 'polypeptide(L)'
;MKLNKFNLSLFLSTLLLFFISLGSTTTVCASENSNTAVVAKKSTIYVPDEKLSAYVRTKGRVEKGTKVSLLSSIISNGRSFDEISDGKFILATNLKGTSRKLKKDTYVIFADGGKLKKLKKHTRVMTYGLPVTGYLDKKYYTEKSGKFIKKSAFIK
;
A
#
# COMPACT_ATOMS: atom_id res chain seq x y z
N MET A 1 18.52 58.22 -39.75
CA MET A 1 17.12 57.84 -39.48
C MET A 1 17.12 56.58 -38.60
N LYS A 2 16.59 56.73 -37.39
CA LYS A 2 16.26 55.75 -36.32
C LYS A 2 16.92 54.35 -36.29
N LEU A 3 17.67 54.13 -35.20
CA LEU A 3 17.95 52.85 -34.55
C LEU A 3 16.62 52.19 -34.12
N ASN A 4 16.43 50.89 -34.39
CA ASN A 4 15.43 50.08 -33.68
C ASN A 4 16.03 48.73 -33.29
N LYS A 5 16.14 48.51 -31.98
CA LYS A 5 16.40 47.21 -31.34
C LYS A 5 15.15 46.35 -31.48
N PHE A 6 15.28 45.10 -31.92
CA PHE A 6 14.35 44.04 -31.56
C PHE A 6 15.11 42.77 -31.22
N ASN A 7 14.74 42.20 -30.08
CA ASN A 7 15.51 41.20 -29.35
C ASN A 7 15.44 39.80 -29.96
N LEU A 8 16.60 39.16 -29.81
CA LEU A 8 16.98 37.77 -29.97
C LEU A 8 16.03 36.82 -29.20
N SER A 9 15.11 36.17 -29.90
CA SER A 9 14.38 34.99 -29.40
C SER A 9 13.72 34.28 -30.58
N LEU A 10 13.77 32.95 -30.57
CA LEU A 10 13.43 31.99 -31.63
C LEU A 10 14.56 31.73 -32.63
N PHE A 11 14.75 30.44 -32.90
CA PHE A 11 15.76 29.82 -33.77
C PHE A 11 17.12 29.61 -33.13
N LEU A 12 17.23 28.58 -32.31
CA LEU A 12 18.29 27.57 -32.47
C LEU A 12 17.94 26.31 -31.67
N SER A 13 18.27 25.15 -32.22
CA SER A 13 18.15 23.81 -31.62
C SER A 13 16.92 22.98 -32.01
N THR A 14 16.53 23.03 -33.28
CA THR A 14 16.17 21.80 -33.99
C THR A 14 17.44 21.32 -34.70
N LEU A 15 18.09 20.29 -34.14
CA LEU A 15 18.88 19.24 -34.81
C LEU A 15 20.01 18.74 -33.90
N LEU A 16 19.70 17.77 -33.04
CA LEU A 16 20.66 16.69 -32.76
C LEU A 16 19.88 15.40 -32.49
N LEU A 17 19.61 14.67 -33.57
CA LEU A 17 19.21 13.27 -33.55
C LEU A 17 20.42 12.43 -33.13
N PHE A 18 20.28 11.61 -32.09
CA PHE A 18 20.92 10.28 -32.08
C PHE A 18 20.11 9.33 -31.18
N PHE A 19 19.59 8.27 -31.79
CA PHE A 19 18.90 7.17 -31.13
C PHE A 19 19.91 6.30 -30.37
N ILE A 20 19.68 6.07 -29.07
CA ILE A 20 20.13 4.89 -28.30
C ILE A 20 18.98 4.62 -27.31
N SER A 21 18.04 3.69 -27.54
CA SER A 21 18.14 2.25 -27.24
C SER A 21 18.68 1.94 -25.84
N LEU A 22 17.82 1.96 -24.82
CA LEU A 22 17.61 0.88 -23.85
C LEU A 22 16.61 1.37 -22.79
N GLY A 23 15.63 0.53 -22.46
CA GLY A 23 14.58 0.85 -21.51
C GLY A 23 15.14 1.30 -20.16
N SER A 24 14.86 2.55 -19.81
CA SER A 24 14.97 3.03 -18.44
C SER A 24 13.85 2.36 -17.64
N THR A 25 14.12 1.20 -17.05
CA THR A 25 13.37 0.80 -15.86
C THR A 25 13.58 1.92 -14.86
N THR A 26 12.54 2.74 -14.67
CA THR A 26 12.49 3.68 -13.56
C THR A 26 12.43 2.84 -12.30
N THR A 27 13.60 2.46 -11.80
CA THR A 27 13.75 2.03 -10.42
C THR A 27 13.51 3.27 -9.59
N VAL A 28 12.25 3.51 -9.24
CA VAL A 28 11.87 4.45 -8.21
C VAL A 28 12.46 3.88 -6.92
N CYS A 29 13.63 4.38 -6.53
CA CYS A 29 14.22 4.08 -5.24
C CYS A 29 13.23 4.47 -4.16
N ALA A 30 12.67 3.46 -3.51
CA ALA A 30 11.68 3.60 -2.46
C ALA A 30 12.29 4.41 -1.31
N SER A 31 11.52 5.39 -0.82
CA SER A 31 11.74 6.00 0.49
C SER A 31 11.78 4.88 1.53
N GLU A 32 12.94 4.67 2.17
CA GLU A 32 13.10 3.79 3.34
C GLU A 32 12.36 4.37 4.55
N ASN A 33 11.03 4.35 4.52
CA ASN A 33 10.26 4.23 5.74
C ASN A 33 10.29 2.75 6.11
N SER A 34 11.25 2.33 6.94
CA SER A 34 11.38 0.93 7.34
C SER A 34 10.24 0.52 8.30
N ASN A 35 9.02 0.45 7.79
CA ASN A 35 7.92 -0.16 8.50
C ASN A 35 8.26 -1.64 8.67
N THR A 36 8.48 -2.08 9.90
CA THR A 36 8.75 -3.49 10.20
C THR A 36 7.61 -4.07 11.02
N ALA A 37 7.36 -5.37 10.84
CA ALA A 37 6.37 -6.11 11.61
C ALA A 37 6.91 -7.49 11.98
N VAL A 38 6.29 -8.08 13.01
CA VAL A 38 6.58 -9.45 13.43
C VAL A 38 5.44 -10.33 12.95
N VAL A 39 5.77 -11.46 12.35
CA VAL A 39 4.79 -12.48 11.96
C VAL A 39 4.26 -13.16 13.23
N ALA A 40 2.97 -12.98 13.52
CA ALA A 40 2.34 -13.51 14.74
C ALA A 40 1.86 -14.97 14.58
N LYS A 41 1.63 -15.40 13.33
CA LYS A 41 1.21 -16.75 12.96
C LYS A 41 1.94 -17.19 11.70
N LYS A 42 2.33 -18.46 11.62
CA LYS A 42 2.92 -19.06 10.41
C LYS A 42 2.06 -18.69 9.20
N SER A 43 2.66 -18.07 8.19
CA SER A 43 1.94 -17.49 7.06
C SER A 43 2.40 -18.08 5.75
N THR A 44 1.46 -18.45 4.88
CA THR A 44 1.74 -18.76 3.48
C THR A 44 2.18 -17.51 2.74
N ILE A 45 3.17 -17.66 1.85
CA ILE A 45 3.58 -16.63 0.91
C ILE A 45 2.66 -16.68 -0.31
N TYR A 46 2.21 -15.51 -0.73
CA TYR A 46 1.41 -15.29 -1.92
C TYR A 46 2.20 -14.51 -2.97
N VAL A 47 1.91 -14.78 -4.23
CA VAL A 47 2.43 -14.03 -5.38
C VAL A 47 1.27 -13.52 -6.22
N PRO A 48 1.38 -12.33 -6.83
CA PRO A 48 0.37 -11.83 -7.75
C PRO A 48 0.30 -12.72 -9.00
N ASP A 49 -0.91 -12.99 -9.45
CA ASP A 49 -1.21 -13.62 -10.73
C ASP A 49 -2.06 -12.65 -11.53
N GLU A 50 -1.45 -12.10 -12.59
CA GLU A 50 -2.07 -11.11 -13.46
C GLU A 50 -3.30 -11.67 -14.19
N LYS A 51 -3.26 -12.95 -14.58
CA LYS A 51 -4.36 -13.59 -15.34
C LYS A 51 -5.61 -13.72 -14.48
N LEU A 52 -5.42 -14.01 -13.19
CA LEU A 52 -6.52 -14.18 -12.24
C LEU A 52 -6.87 -12.87 -11.51
N SER A 53 -6.09 -11.80 -11.71
CA SER A 53 -6.16 -10.57 -10.92
C SER A 53 -6.21 -10.85 -9.41
N ALA A 54 -5.42 -11.83 -8.97
CA ALA A 54 -5.51 -12.42 -7.64
C ALA A 54 -4.13 -12.72 -7.05
N TYR A 55 -4.10 -12.96 -5.74
CA TYR A 55 -2.90 -13.38 -5.04
C TYR A 55 -2.98 -14.88 -4.76
N VAL A 56 -2.11 -15.64 -5.42
CA VAL A 56 -2.12 -17.10 -5.41
C VAL A 56 -1.15 -17.62 -4.36
N ARG A 57 -1.54 -18.68 -3.67
CA ARG A 57 -0.72 -19.32 -2.63
C ARG A 57 0.49 -20.01 -3.27
N THR A 58 1.66 -19.85 -2.65
CA THR A 58 2.86 -20.63 -2.98
C THR A 58 3.08 -21.76 -1.97
N LYS A 59 4.09 -22.61 -2.22
CA LYS A 59 4.60 -23.57 -1.23
C LYS A 59 5.40 -22.90 -0.09
N GLY A 60 5.88 -21.68 -0.31
CA GLY A 60 6.68 -20.93 0.64
C GLY A 60 5.89 -20.47 1.87
N ARG A 61 6.58 -20.40 3.02
CA ARG A 61 5.99 -19.94 4.28
C ARG A 61 6.96 -19.04 5.02
N VAL A 62 6.40 -18.16 5.84
CA VAL A 62 7.13 -17.35 6.83
C VAL A 62 6.74 -17.84 8.22
N GLU A 63 7.73 -18.19 9.03
CA GLU A 63 7.51 -18.72 10.37
C GLU A 63 7.06 -17.63 11.36
N LYS A 64 6.41 -18.06 12.43
CA LYS A 64 6.03 -17.17 13.53
C LYS A 64 7.28 -16.62 14.21
N GLY A 65 7.26 -15.34 14.55
CA GLY A 65 8.36 -14.64 15.23
C GLY A 65 9.34 -13.96 14.27
N THR A 66 9.31 -14.31 12.97
CA THR A 66 10.12 -13.63 11.96
C THR A 66 9.77 -12.15 11.88
N LYS A 67 10.79 -11.29 11.94
CA LYS A 67 10.66 -9.86 11.64
C LYS A 67 10.77 -9.67 10.13
N VAL A 68 9.84 -8.93 9.56
CA VAL A 68 9.78 -8.61 8.12
C VAL A 68 9.66 -7.10 7.93
N SER A 69 10.22 -6.61 6.84
CA SER A 69 9.94 -5.27 6.33
C SER A 69 8.59 -5.28 5.62
N LEU A 70 7.85 -4.18 5.66
CA LEU A 70 6.59 -4.00 4.95
C LEU A 70 6.77 -2.93 3.88
N LEU A 71 6.70 -3.34 2.61
CA LEU A 71 6.96 -2.47 1.46
C LEU A 71 5.68 -1.80 0.97
N SER A 72 4.62 -2.58 0.79
CA SER A 72 3.33 -2.13 0.28
C SER A 72 2.19 -2.96 0.86
N SER A 73 0.95 -2.49 0.71
CA SER A 73 -0.24 -3.27 1.09
C SER A 73 -1.38 -3.06 0.11
N ILE A 74 -2.10 -4.13 -0.18
CA ILE A 74 -3.16 -4.17 -1.19
C ILE A 74 -4.37 -4.97 -0.70
N ILE A 75 -5.54 -4.68 -1.24
CA ILE A 75 -6.74 -5.50 -1.08
C ILE A 75 -6.93 -6.34 -2.34
N SER A 76 -7.11 -7.64 -2.18
CA SER A 76 -7.54 -8.55 -3.25
C SER A 76 -8.52 -9.57 -2.68
N ASN A 77 -9.62 -9.84 -3.40
CA ASN A 77 -10.67 -10.77 -2.98
C ASN A 77 -11.15 -10.54 -1.53
N GLY A 78 -11.34 -9.26 -1.17
CA GLY A 78 -11.84 -8.84 0.14
C GLY A 78 -10.87 -9.03 1.31
N ARG A 79 -9.60 -9.32 1.04
CA ARG A 79 -8.54 -9.57 2.03
C ARG A 79 -7.39 -8.61 1.80
N SER A 80 -6.71 -8.21 2.88
CA SER A 80 -5.50 -7.40 2.78
C SER A 80 -4.25 -8.25 2.83
N PHE A 81 -3.30 -7.87 1.99
CA PHE A 81 -1.98 -8.46 1.87
C PHE A 81 -0.93 -7.37 2.07
N ASP A 82 0.13 -7.71 2.79
CA ASP A 82 1.33 -6.88 2.93
C ASP A 82 2.48 -7.54 2.18
N GLU A 83 3.19 -6.75 1.39
CA GLU A 83 4.41 -7.16 0.70
C GLU A 83 5.59 -7.14 1.67
N ILE A 84 6.26 -8.29 1.79
CA ILE A 84 7.35 -8.49 2.74
C ILE A 84 8.74 -8.58 2.08
N SER A 85 8.75 -8.79 0.77
CA SER A 85 9.91 -8.76 -0.12
C SER A 85 9.37 -8.69 -1.55
N ASP A 86 10.22 -8.32 -2.51
CA ASP A 86 9.88 -8.17 -3.93
C ASP A 86 8.91 -9.26 -4.45
N GLY A 87 7.68 -8.85 -4.74
CA GLY A 87 6.62 -9.71 -5.32
C GLY A 87 6.04 -10.77 -4.37
N LYS A 88 6.43 -10.79 -3.09
CA LYS A 88 6.00 -11.79 -2.10
C LYS A 88 5.19 -11.15 -0.98
N PHE A 89 4.00 -11.70 -0.80
CA PHE A 89 2.97 -11.15 0.06
C PHE A 89 2.55 -12.13 1.15
N ILE A 90 2.11 -11.62 2.29
CA ILE A 90 1.43 -12.40 3.32
C ILE A 90 0.15 -11.69 3.74
N LEU A 91 -0.76 -12.39 4.42
CA LEU A 91 -1.98 -11.77 4.94
C LEU A 91 -1.64 -10.80 6.07
N ALA A 92 -2.21 -9.61 6.03
CA ALA A 92 -2.02 -8.62 7.08
C ALA A 92 -2.38 -9.17 8.46
N THR A 93 -3.49 -9.92 8.55
CA THR A 93 -3.99 -10.50 9.81
C THR A 93 -3.10 -11.59 10.41
N ASN A 94 -2.07 -12.04 9.69
CA ASN A 94 -1.04 -12.94 10.21
C ASN A 94 0.12 -12.19 10.87
N LEU A 95 0.22 -10.87 10.68
CA LEU A 95 1.16 -10.00 11.38
C LEU A 95 0.71 -9.73 12.82
N LYS A 96 1.65 -9.30 13.66
CA LYS A 96 1.36 -8.79 15.00
C LYS A 96 0.58 -7.49 14.88
N GLY A 97 -0.61 -7.49 15.47
CA GLY A 97 -1.48 -6.32 15.45
C GLY A 97 -0.94 -5.16 16.29
N THR A 98 -1.33 -3.95 15.91
CA THR A 98 -1.12 -2.71 16.66
C THR A 98 -2.43 -2.25 17.30
N SER A 99 -2.43 -2.01 18.62
CA SER A 99 -3.60 -1.49 19.33
C SER A 99 -3.72 0.01 19.08
N ARG A 100 -4.83 0.45 18.47
CA ARG A 100 -5.09 1.87 18.14
C ARG A 100 -6.40 2.34 18.76
N LYS A 101 -6.44 3.59 19.24
CA LYS A 101 -7.64 4.20 19.84
C LYS A 101 -8.39 5.04 18.81
N LEU A 102 -9.71 4.93 18.80
CA LEU A 102 -10.58 5.73 17.93
C LEU A 102 -10.78 7.15 18.50
N LYS A 103 -10.75 8.16 17.62
CA LYS A 103 -11.04 9.56 17.95
C LYS A 103 -12.48 10.00 17.60
N LYS A 104 -13.22 9.16 16.88
CA LYS A 104 -14.64 9.37 16.54
C LYS A 104 -15.36 8.04 16.33
N ASP A 105 -16.69 8.08 16.38
CA ASP A 105 -17.53 6.96 15.94
C ASP A 105 -17.20 6.59 14.48
N THR A 106 -17.19 5.29 14.18
CA THR A 106 -16.86 4.80 12.84
C THR A 106 -17.53 3.46 12.58
N TYR A 107 -17.39 2.94 11.36
CA TYR A 107 -17.90 1.63 10.99
C TYR A 107 -16.74 0.71 10.62
N VAL A 108 -16.87 -0.55 11.01
CA VAL A 108 -16.20 -1.67 10.34
C VAL A 108 -16.94 -1.89 9.02
N ILE A 109 -16.19 -1.95 7.92
CA ILE A 109 -16.74 -2.12 6.57
C ILE A 109 -16.14 -3.32 5.85
N PHE A 110 -16.91 -3.89 4.93
CA PHE A 110 -16.45 -4.80 3.90
C PHE A 110 -15.60 -4.05 2.84
N ALA A 111 -14.89 -4.80 1.99
CA ALA A 111 -14.03 -4.21 0.96
C ALA A 111 -14.81 -3.37 -0.07
N ASP A 112 -16.07 -3.73 -0.31
CA ASP A 112 -17.01 -3.05 -1.20
C ASP A 112 -17.64 -1.77 -0.59
N GLY A 113 -17.32 -1.44 0.67
CA GLY A 113 -17.90 -0.30 1.38
C GLY A 113 -19.12 -0.62 2.24
N GLY A 114 -19.66 -1.84 2.18
CA GLY A 114 -20.78 -2.29 3.00
C GLY A 114 -20.48 -2.17 4.49
N LYS A 115 -21.41 -1.63 5.28
CA LYS A 115 -21.22 -1.44 6.72
C LYS A 115 -21.57 -2.73 7.47
N LEU A 116 -20.66 -3.22 8.30
CA LEU A 116 -20.88 -4.41 9.13
C LEU A 116 -21.35 -4.03 10.53
N LYS A 117 -20.60 -3.18 11.23
CA LYS A 117 -20.95 -2.76 12.59
C LYS A 117 -20.37 -1.39 12.94
N LYS A 118 -21.05 -0.67 13.84
CA LYS A 118 -20.59 0.61 14.36
C LYS A 118 -19.65 0.39 15.55
N LEU A 119 -18.57 1.17 15.59
CA LEU A 119 -17.65 1.28 16.72
C LEU A 119 -17.75 2.68 17.29
N LYS A 120 -17.67 2.78 18.62
CA LYS A 120 -17.78 4.04 19.34
C LYS A 120 -16.42 4.71 19.47
N LYS A 121 -16.44 6.04 19.60
CA LYS A 121 -15.27 6.85 19.99
C LYS A 121 -14.60 6.23 21.23
N HIS A 122 -13.28 6.36 21.32
CA HIS A 122 -12.44 5.84 22.40
C HIS A 122 -12.30 4.32 22.51
N THR A 123 -13.05 3.52 21.75
CA THR A 123 -12.78 2.08 21.63
C THR A 123 -11.36 1.85 21.10
N ARG A 124 -10.65 0.89 21.70
CA ARG A 124 -9.37 0.38 21.19
C ARG A 124 -9.62 -0.78 20.25
N VAL A 125 -8.99 -0.75 19.09
CA VAL A 125 -9.10 -1.77 18.06
C VAL A 125 -7.71 -2.23 17.65
N MET A 126 -7.56 -3.54 17.47
CA MET A 126 -6.34 -4.12 16.93
C MET A 126 -6.36 -4.00 15.41
N THR A 127 -5.36 -3.31 14.85
CA THR A 127 -5.16 -3.15 13.41
C THR A 127 -3.94 -3.90 12.93
N TYR A 128 -3.95 -4.34 11.68
CA TYR A 128 -2.93 -5.22 11.11
C TYR A 128 -2.39 -4.67 9.80
N GLY A 129 -1.11 -4.91 9.53
CA GLY A 129 -0.44 -4.45 8.30
C GLY A 129 -0.29 -2.95 8.18
N LEU A 130 0.15 -2.50 7.00
CA LEU A 130 0.07 -1.09 6.64
C LEU A 130 -1.37 -0.72 6.24
N PRO A 131 -1.73 0.58 6.27
CA PRO A 131 -3.02 1.00 5.76
C PRO A 131 -3.11 0.81 4.25
N VAL A 132 -4.16 0.13 3.81
CA VAL A 132 -4.49 -0.12 2.40
C VAL A 132 -5.32 1.04 1.82
N THR A 133 -5.18 1.28 0.52
CA THR A 133 -6.21 2.03 -0.23
C THR A 133 -7.37 1.09 -0.50
N GLY A 134 -8.58 1.50 -0.15
CA GLY A 134 -9.80 0.71 -0.39
C GLY A 134 -10.91 1.59 -0.94
N TYR A 135 -12.15 1.25 -0.56
CA TYR A 135 -13.37 1.94 -1.00
C TYR A 135 -13.26 3.48 -1.07
N LEU A 136 -13.65 4.05 -2.22
CA LEU A 136 -13.59 5.49 -2.54
C LEU A 136 -12.19 6.12 -2.35
N ASP A 137 -11.14 5.37 -2.69
CA ASP A 137 -9.73 5.76 -2.62
C ASP A 137 -9.31 6.29 -1.24
N LYS A 138 -9.98 5.84 -0.17
CA LYS A 138 -9.63 6.21 1.20
C LYS A 138 -8.69 5.17 1.78
N LYS A 139 -7.89 5.62 2.76
CA LYS A 139 -7.00 4.74 3.53
C LYS A 139 -7.74 4.05 4.66
N TYR A 140 -7.54 2.75 4.79
CA TYR A 140 -8.15 1.91 5.82
C TYR A 140 -7.10 1.06 6.51
N TYR A 141 -7.30 0.79 7.80
CA TYR A 141 -6.61 -0.27 8.50
C TYR A 141 -7.45 -1.55 8.45
N THR A 142 -6.79 -2.70 8.34
CA THR A 142 -7.43 -4.00 8.52
C THR A 142 -7.60 -4.29 10.00
N GLU A 143 -8.78 -4.73 10.43
CA GLU A 143 -9.00 -5.27 11.78
C GLU A 143 -9.06 -6.80 11.81
N LYS A 144 -9.13 -7.39 13.01
CA LYS A 144 -8.95 -8.84 13.26
C LYS A 144 -9.78 -9.77 12.34
N SER A 145 -10.96 -9.32 11.90
CA SER A 145 -11.86 -10.11 11.03
C SER A 145 -11.48 -10.06 9.54
N GLY A 146 -10.40 -9.36 9.19
CA GLY A 146 -10.00 -9.06 7.81
C GLY A 146 -10.84 -7.97 7.15
N LYS A 147 -11.71 -7.29 7.91
CA LYS A 147 -12.49 -6.13 7.46
C LYS A 147 -11.75 -4.83 7.77
N PHE A 148 -12.36 -3.70 7.41
CA PHE A 148 -11.65 -2.44 7.29
C PHE A 148 -12.26 -1.33 8.15
N ILE A 149 -11.40 -0.49 8.73
CA ILE A 149 -11.79 0.72 9.47
C ILE A 149 -10.98 1.90 8.92
N LYS A 150 -11.66 3.02 8.67
CA LYS A 150 -11.04 4.19 8.05
C LYS A 150 -9.86 4.69 8.88
N LYS A 151 -8.67 4.86 8.29
CA LYS A 151 -7.45 5.34 8.97
C LYS A 151 -7.69 6.66 9.70
N SER A 152 -8.48 7.56 9.08
CA SER A 152 -8.80 8.87 9.66
C SER A 152 -9.72 8.83 10.89
N ALA A 153 -10.25 7.67 11.27
CA ALA A 153 -11.01 7.49 12.51
C ALA A 153 -10.11 7.28 13.75
N PHE A 154 -8.81 7.04 13.55
CA PHE A 154 -7.85 6.83 14.63
C PHE A 154 -7.14 8.13 15.02
N ILE A 155 -6.64 8.15 16.26
CA ILE A 155 -5.66 9.15 16.71
C ILE A 155 -4.39 8.98 15.85
N LYS A 156 -3.79 10.10 15.44
CA LYS A 156 -2.56 10.10 14.65
C LYS A 156 -1.40 9.56 15.47
#